data_AF-A0A0B7ILB0-F1
#
_entry.id   AF-A0A0B7ILB0-F1
#
_cell.length_a   1.000
_cell.length_b   1.000
_cell.length_c   1.000
_cell.angle_alpha   90.00
_cell.angle_beta   90.00
_cell.angle_gamma   90.00
#
_symmetry.space_group_name_H-M   'P 1'
#
loop_
_entity.id
_entity.type
_entity.pdbx_description
1 polymer ?
#
loop_
_entity_poly.entity_id
_entity_poly.type
_entity_poly.pdbx_seq_one_letter_code
_entity_poly.pdbx_strand_id
1 'polypeptide(L)'
;MINKRLLIKNLLGHSDENSFYDRKRFIDLSSTEGKAKFLKLVCALANSNPKNSAFIVIGVEDDSRKIVGVDFFDDSRIQNLVNAFLDNAPNITYENIIFLSFLKIR
;
A
#
# COMPACT_ATOMS: atom_id res chain seq x y z
N MET A 1 -1.86 6.74 -19.29
CA MET A 1 -1.40 7.22 -17.97
C MET A 1 -2.58 7.30 -17.03
N ILE A 2 -2.55 6.59 -15.89
CA ILE A 2 -3.62 6.63 -14.90
C ILE A 2 -3.38 7.77 -13.90
N ASN A 3 -4.42 8.52 -13.54
CA ASN A 3 -4.32 9.55 -12.50
C ASN A 3 -4.38 8.88 -11.12
N LYS A 4 -3.21 8.74 -10.48
CA LYS A 4 -3.05 8.00 -9.21
C LYS A 4 -3.80 8.65 -8.05
N ARG A 5 -3.92 9.98 -8.02
CA ARG A 5 -4.72 10.68 -7.01
C ARG A 5 -6.20 10.36 -7.15
N LEU A 6 -6.71 10.34 -8.39
CA LEU A 6 -8.08 9.95 -8.66
C LEU A 6 -8.32 8.47 -8.33
N LEU A 7 -7.37 7.59 -8.67
CA LEU A 7 -7.41 6.17 -8.29
C LEU A 7 -7.54 6.01 -6.78
N ILE A 8 -6.66 6.64 -5.98
CA ILE A 8 -6.70 6.57 -4.52
C ILE A 8 -8.05 7.10 -3.98
N LYS A 9 -8.55 8.23 -4.50
CA LYS A 9 -9.89 8.73 -4.11
C LYS A 9 -10.99 7.72 -4.40
N ASN A 10 -10.94 7.09 -5.57
CA ASN A 10 -11.92 6.07 -5.95
C ASN A 10 -11.82 4.85 -5.03
N LEU A 11 -10.61 4.35 -4.75
CA LEU A 11 -10.40 3.22 -3.83
C LEU A 11 -10.94 3.53 -2.42
N LEU A 12 -10.74 4.76 -1.92
CA LEU A 12 -11.23 5.17 -0.60
C LEU A 12 -12.74 5.44 -0.55
N GLY A 13 -13.35 5.81 -1.68
CA GLY A 13 -14.77 6.12 -1.80
C GLY A 13 -15.69 4.90 -1.83
N HIS A 14 -15.18 3.69 -2.09
CA HIS A 14 -15.96 2.47 -2.06
C HIS A 14 -15.99 1.88 -0.64
N SER A 15 -17.18 1.56 -0.12
CA SER A 15 -17.40 1.08 1.25
C SER A 15 -16.82 -0.29 1.51
N ASP A 16 -16.77 -1.13 0.49
CA ASP A 16 -16.53 -2.55 0.66
C ASP A 16 -15.05 -2.85 0.45
N GLU A 17 -14.41 -3.47 1.45
CA GLU A 17 -13.07 -4.02 1.30
C GLU A 17 -13.12 -5.10 0.23
N ASN A 18 -12.70 -4.72 -0.95
CA ASN A 18 -12.67 -5.57 -2.11
C ASN A 18 -11.25 -6.13 -2.24
N SER A 19 -11.15 -7.36 -2.75
CA SER A 19 -9.90 -8.07 -3.00
C SER A 19 -8.84 -7.24 -3.73
N PHE A 20 -9.22 -6.20 -4.50
CA PHE A 20 -8.30 -5.37 -5.27
C PHE A 20 -7.49 -4.36 -4.45
N TYR A 21 -7.85 -4.10 -3.18
CA TYR A 21 -7.18 -3.06 -2.41
C TYR A 21 -7.22 -3.29 -0.91
N ASP A 22 -6.09 -3.04 -0.24
CA ASP A 22 -6.00 -2.97 1.21
C ASP A 22 -5.44 -1.62 1.67
N ARG A 23 -5.96 -1.11 2.79
CA ARG A 23 -5.45 0.10 3.46
C ARG A 23 -4.71 -0.30 4.71
N LYS A 24 -3.69 0.49 5.02
CA LYS A 24 -3.02 0.48 6.31
C LYS A 24 -2.69 1.90 6.75
N ARG A 25 -2.82 2.15 8.04
CA ARG A 25 -2.28 3.38 8.64
C ARG A 25 -0.75 3.44 8.50
N PHE A 26 -0.07 2.34 8.77
CA PHE A 26 1.39 2.24 8.75
C PHE A 26 1.84 0.79 8.46
N ILE A 27 3.04 0.64 7.91
CA ILE A 27 3.73 -0.64 7.79
C ILE A 27 5.09 -0.55 8.46
N ASP A 28 5.41 -1.53 9.30
CA ASP A 28 6.73 -1.63 9.91
C ASP A 28 7.61 -2.55 9.08
N LEU A 29 8.61 -1.99 8.39
CA LEU A 29 9.61 -2.78 7.64
C LEU A 29 10.93 -2.94 8.41
N SER A 30 11.00 -2.50 9.67
CA SER A 30 12.18 -2.60 10.52
C SER A 30 12.20 -3.90 11.33
N SER A 31 11.07 -4.32 11.88
CA SER A 31 10.94 -5.56 12.64
C SER A 31 10.66 -6.78 11.76
N THR A 32 11.04 -7.97 12.24
CA THR A 32 10.74 -9.25 11.56
C THR A 32 9.24 -9.50 11.49
N GLU A 33 8.50 -9.17 12.56
CA GLU A 33 7.05 -9.32 12.60
C GLU A 33 6.35 -8.38 11.60
N GLY A 34 6.78 -7.11 11.54
CA GLY A 34 6.23 -6.14 10.59
C GLY A 34 6.47 -6.55 9.13
N LYS A 35 7.69 -7.01 8.81
CA LYS A 35 8.02 -7.59 7.50
C LYS A 35 7.11 -8.78 7.17
N ALA A 36 6.92 -9.70 8.10
CA ALA A 36 6.06 -10.87 7.89
C ALA A 36 4.59 -10.47 7.65
N LYS A 37 4.06 -9.48 8.39
CA LYS A 37 2.71 -8.94 8.17
C LYS A 37 2.58 -8.32 6.78
N PHE A 38 3.58 -7.54 6.36
CA PHE A 38 3.59 -6.93 5.02
C PHE A 38 3.64 -7.99 3.91
N LEU A 39 4.53 -8.98 4.01
CA LEU A 39 4.64 -10.07 3.03
C LEU A 39 3.36 -10.90 2.96
N LYS A 40 2.72 -11.19 4.10
CA LYS A 40 1.43 -11.87 4.14
C LYS A 40 0.36 -11.10 3.36
N LEU A 41 0.34 -9.77 3.49
CA LEU A 41 -0.60 -8.92 2.76
C LEU A 41 -0.34 -8.95 1.25
N VAL A 42 0.93 -8.83 0.83
CA VAL A 42 1.34 -8.94 -0.57
C VAL A 42 0.87 -10.26 -1.18
N CYS A 43 1.13 -11.38 -0.51
CA CYS A 43 0.71 -12.70 -0.97
C CYS A 43 -0.82 -12.83 -1.07
N ALA A 44 -1.55 -12.33 -0.07
CA ALA A 44 -3.01 -12.36 -0.08
C ALA A 44 -3.57 -11.63 -1.30
N LEU A 45 -3.12 -10.40 -1.56
CA LEU A 45 -3.59 -9.60 -2.69
C LEU A 45 -3.22 -10.21 -4.05
N ALA A 46 -1.98 -10.71 -4.19
CA ALA A 46 -1.51 -11.34 -5.42
C ALA A 46 -2.30 -12.62 -5.74
N ASN A 47 -2.55 -13.46 -4.73
CA ASN A 47 -3.29 -14.71 -4.90
C ASN A 47 -4.78 -14.47 -5.17
N SER A 48 -5.36 -13.42 -4.60
CA SER A 48 -6.77 -13.07 -4.86
C SER A 48 -6.98 -12.39 -6.22
N ASN A 49 -5.95 -11.78 -6.82
CA ASN A 49 -6.04 -11.06 -8.09
C ASN A 49 -4.92 -11.43 -9.08
N PRO A 50 -4.74 -12.71 -9.45
CA PRO A 50 -3.61 -13.13 -10.26
C PRO A 50 -3.60 -12.54 -11.68
N LYS A 51 -4.74 -12.04 -12.16
CA LYS A 51 -4.92 -11.46 -13.50
C LYS A 51 -5.02 -9.93 -13.51
N ASN A 52 -5.07 -9.28 -12.35
CA ASN A 52 -5.32 -7.85 -12.23
C ASN A 52 -4.32 -7.20 -11.26
N SER A 53 -4.15 -5.88 -11.36
CA SER A 53 -3.40 -5.14 -10.36
C SER A 53 -4.20 -5.04 -9.05
N ALA A 54 -3.50 -5.19 -7.93
CA ALA A 54 -4.00 -4.90 -6.60
C ALA A 54 -3.18 -3.77 -5.97
N PHE A 55 -3.76 -3.04 -5.02
CA PHE A 55 -3.16 -1.84 -4.45
C PHE A 55 -3.09 -1.93 -2.92
N ILE A 56 -1.98 -1.44 -2.35
CA ILE A 56 -1.89 -1.19 -0.91
C ILE A 56 -1.75 0.32 -0.75
N VAL A 57 -2.70 0.97 -0.07
CA VAL A 57 -2.60 2.41 0.24
C VAL A 57 -2.21 2.57 1.70
N ILE A 58 -1.05 3.18 1.91
CA ILE A 58 -0.45 3.38 3.23
C ILE A 58 -0.64 4.84 3.65
N GLY A 59 -0.90 5.08 4.93
CA GLY A 59 -1.16 6.42 5.47
C GLY A 59 -2.63 6.80 5.44
N VAL A 60 -3.51 5.80 5.55
CA VAL A 60 -4.96 5.97 5.66
C VAL A 60 -5.42 5.37 6.98
N GLU A 61 -6.22 6.11 7.75
CA GLU A 61 -6.82 5.57 8.97
C GLU A 61 -7.86 4.48 8.66
N ASP A 62 -7.80 3.38 9.40
CA ASP A 62 -8.68 2.23 9.21
C ASP A 62 -10.15 2.56 9.52
N ASP A 63 -10.42 3.41 10.52
CA ASP A 63 -11.81 3.76 10.89
C ASP A 63 -12.38 4.91 10.04
N SER A 64 -11.58 5.97 9.85
CA SER A 64 -12.07 7.23 9.30
C SER A 64 -11.83 7.38 7.79
N ARG A 65 -11.01 6.49 7.18
CA ARG A 65 -10.52 6.59 5.79
C ARG A 65 -9.80 7.89 5.46
N LYS A 66 -9.43 8.67 6.48
CA LYS A 66 -8.71 9.92 6.30
C LYS A 66 -7.27 9.61 5.92
N ILE A 67 -6.81 10.32 4.90
CA ILE A 67 -5.40 10.33 4.52
C ILE A 67 -4.65 11.13 5.57
N VAL A 68 -3.83 10.45 6.37
CA VAL A 68 -2.97 11.03 7.40
C VAL A 68 -1.51 11.13 6.94
N GLY A 69 -1.14 10.37 5.92
CA GLY A 69 0.23 10.29 5.41
C GLY A 69 1.11 9.34 6.23
N VAL A 70 2.31 9.11 5.72
CA VAL A 70 3.38 8.32 6.35
C VAL A 70 4.73 8.89 5.95
N ASP A 71 5.76 8.48 6.68
CA ASP A 71 7.14 8.74 6.31
C ASP A 71 7.50 8.06 4.98
N PHE A 72 8.55 8.58 4.36
CA PHE A 72 9.07 8.08 3.09
C PHE A 72 9.60 6.65 3.24
N PHE A 73 9.22 5.76 2.32
CA PHE A 73 9.86 4.47 2.14
C PHE A 73 10.71 4.47 0.86
N ASP A 74 11.79 3.71 0.91
CA ASP A 74 12.66 3.45 -0.24
C ASP A 74 12.07 2.27 -1.05
N ASP A 75 11.89 2.46 -2.35
CA ASP A 75 11.36 1.45 -3.27
C ASP A 75 12.25 0.19 -3.31
N SER A 76 13.57 0.38 -3.30
CA SER A 76 14.55 -0.71 -3.29
C SER A 76 14.41 -1.60 -2.05
N ARG A 77 14.09 -1.01 -0.89
CA ARG A 77 13.90 -1.76 0.35
C ARG A 77 12.69 -2.68 0.29
N ILE A 78 11.60 -2.20 -0.31
CA ILE A 78 10.38 -3.00 -0.51
C ILE A 78 10.64 -4.11 -1.52
N GLN A 79 11.27 -3.79 -2.65
CA GLN A 79 11.56 -4.77 -3.70
C GLN A 79 12.49 -5.89 -3.19
N ASN A 80 13.55 -5.52 -2.48
CA ASN A 80 14.49 -6.48 -1.90
C ASN A 80 13.82 -7.37 -0.86
N LEU A 81 12.95 -6.81 -0.02
CA LEU A 81 12.21 -7.58 0.97
C LEU A 81 11.30 -8.63 0.31
N VAL A 82 10.59 -8.27 -0.76
CA VAL A 82 9.66 -9.19 -1.42
C VAL A 82 10.44 -10.29 -2.15
N ASN A 83 11.47 -9.92 -2.91
CA ASN A 83 12.28 -10.87 -3.68
C ASN A 83 13.09 -11.83 -2.80
N ALA A 84 13.50 -11.40 -1.61
CA ALA A 84 14.29 -12.24 -0.70
C ALA A 84 13.44 -13.29 0.04
N PHE A 85 12.13 -13.09 0.16
CA PHE A 85 11.27 -13.91 1.01
C PHE A 85 10.13 -14.62 0.27
N LEU A 86 9.85 -14.27 -1.00
CA LEU A 86 8.79 -14.90 -1.79
C LEU A 86 9.35 -15.60 -3.04
N ASP A 87 9.02 -16.87 -3.19
CA ASP A 87 9.21 -17.60 -4.45
C ASP A 87 8.17 -17.13 -5.49
N ASN A 88 8.62 -16.86 -6.72
CA ASN A 88 7.78 -16.26 -7.77
C ASN A 88 7.11 -14.95 -7.32
N ALA A 89 7.90 -14.05 -6.72
CA ALA A 89 7.45 -12.76 -6.23
C ALA A 89 6.61 -12.00 -7.29
N PRO A 90 5.45 -11.41 -6.90
CA PRO A 90 4.70 -10.56 -7.80
C PRO A 90 5.51 -9.30 -8.13
N ASN A 91 5.28 -8.75 -9.33
CA ASN A 91 5.87 -7.46 -9.68
C ASN A 91 5.19 -6.35 -8.85
N ILE A 92 5.98 -5.64 -8.05
CA ILE A 92 5.50 -4.60 -7.14
C ILE A 92 6.10 -3.27 -7.57
N THR A 93 5.27 -2.24 -7.55
CA THR A 93 5.70 -0.85 -7.77
C THR A 93 5.30 -0.05 -6.55
N TYR A 94 6.28 0.63 -5.96
CA TYR A 94 6.06 1.54 -4.86
C TYR A 94 6.16 2.98 -5.35
N GLU A 95 5.24 3.83 -4.91
CA GLU A 95 5.25 5.24 -5.25
C GLU A 95 4.77 6.13 -4.10
N ASN A 96 5.51 7.20 -3.87
CA ASN A 96 5.09 8.28 -2.99
C ASN A 96 4.15 9.23 -3.72
N ILE A 97 2.87 9.22 -3.35
CA ILE A 97 1.87 10.13 -3.92
C ILE A 97 1.60 11.25 -2.95
N ILE A 98 2.04 12.46 -3.30
CA ILE A 98 1.75 13.67 -2.52
C ILE A 98 0.25 13.96 -2.63
N PHE A 99 -0.48 13.79 -1.52
CA PHE A 99 -1.85 14.29 -1.40
C PHE A 99 -1.83 15.66 -0.75
N LEU A 100 -2.26 16.68 -1.50
CA LEU A 100 -2.44 18.01 -0.95
C LEU A 100 -3.72 17.99 -0.09
N SER A 101 -3.60 17.61 1.17
CA SER A 101 -4.62 17.75 2.20
C SER A 101 -4.03 18.66 3.27
N PHE A 102 -4.55 19.90 3.34
CA PHE A 102 -4.13 21.00 4.19
C PHE A 102 -2.68 20.96 4.67
N LEU A 103 -1.82 21.58 3.87
CA LEU A 103 -0.53 22.10 4.28
C LEU A 103 -0.73 22.99 5.54
N LYS A 104 -0.73 22.42 6.75
CA LYS A 104 -0.45 23.20 7.95
C LYS A 104 1.06 23.35 8.00
N ILE A 105 1.56 24.29 7.19
CA ILE A 105 2.80 24.99 7.54
C ILE A 105 2.51 25.62 8.90
N ARG A 106 3.21 25.16 9.93
CA ARG A 106 3.34 25.87 11.19
C ARG A 106 4.75 26.42 11.27
#